data_AF-A0AAU9TMQ1-F1
#
_entry.id   AF-A0AAU9TMQ1-F1
#
_cell.length_a   1.000
_cell.length_b   1.000
_cell.length_c   1.000
_cell.angle_alpha   90.00
_cell.angle_beta   90.00
_cell.angle_gamma   90.00
#
_symmetry.space_group_name_H-M   'P 1'
#
loop_
_entity.id
_entity.type
_entity.pdbx_description
1 polymer ?
#
loop_
_entity_poly.entity_id
_entity_poly.type
_entity_poly.pdbx_seq_one_letter_code
_entity_poly.pdbx_strand_id
1 'polypeptide(L)'
;MHPSIISPRNLVLEIRNLQTFSLLNPVAEINMENIHKIEKSISVKAYSTGHSLTFILEIPSIEYNIYDYIHIYSIPNKQNLTIIPLGSEEYAYIEEPCKKISDDTLLCNSLDSRSIEKTEDCTISLIKQQKGNCTLARMNLKQGKLQKIRENMWLILLTKPEIAKTQCGSKTEYRRIDNICLVTITEDCQINIMNRTLRTHSSTITVNEVIPLPDQNHIQQEEVQYELHLEDISLDNIHELMNKIKDVQEIDDSYWLDIMAIPSWPTLLLYIIIGTLAVWKLYKCRKQPKDISREDAPGSCKTSFHLKEGGVSVP
;
A
#
# COMPACT_ATOMS: atom_id res chain seq x y z
N MET A 1 23.83 7.01 3.03
CA MET A 1 23.85 8.27 3.80
C MET A 1 24.81 9.23 3.11
N HIS A 2 24.53 10.55 3.03
CA HIS A 2 25.43 11.46 2.32
C HIS A 2 26.68 11.76 3.18
N PRO A 3 27.91 11.74 2.64
CA PRO A 3 29.14 12.01 3.41
C PRO A 3 29.18 13.38 4.09
N SER A 4 28.38 14.35 3.61
CA SER A 4 28.23 15.67 4.24
C SER A 4 27.46 15.65 5.56
N ILE A 5 26.73 14.57 5.87
CA ILE A 5 26.03 14.42 7.16
C ILE A 5 27.02 13.96 8.23
N ILE A 6 27.72 12.86 7.95
CA ILE A 6 28.79 12.34 8.78
C ILE A 6 29.74 11.53 7.89
N SER A 7 31.04 11.62 8.15
CA SER A 7 32.01 10.81 7.42
C SER A 7 31.89 9.34 7.85
N PRO A 8 32.05 8.36 6.93
CA PRO A 8 31.98 6.94 7.27
C PRO A 8 32.90 6.52 8.42
N ARG A 9 34.11 7.10 8.47
CA ARG A 9 35.08 6.84 9.55
C ARG A 9 34.59 7.35 10.91
N ASN A 10 34.01 8.56 10.94
CA ASN A 10 33.46 9.12 12.18
C ASN A 10 32.25 8.31 12.63
N LEU A 11 31.39 7.89 11.70
CA LEU A 11 30.24 7.03 12.02
C LEU A 11 30.68 5.74 12.73
N VAL A 12 31.68 5.02 12.20
CA VAL A 12 32.21 3.79 12.82
C VAL A 12 32.73 4.05 14.22
N LEU A 13 33.46 5.16 14.43
CA LEU A 13 33.97 5.55 15.74
C LEU A 13 32.83 5.85 16.72
N GLU A 14 31.85 6.64 16.32
CA GLU A 14 30.72 7.00 17.19
C GLU A 14 29.86 5.78 17.55
N ILE A 15 29.58 4.89 16.60
CA ILE A 15 28.81 3.67 16.89
C ILE A 15 29.58 2.75 17.85
N ARG A 16 30.92 2.64 17.71
CA ARG A 16 31.74 1.86 18.64
C ARG A 16 31.75 2.46 20.04
N ASN A 17 31.79 3.79 20.14
CA ASN A 17 31.65 4.48 21.42
C ASN A 17 30.28 4.15 22.03
N LEU A 18 29.19 4.24 21.26
CA LEU A 18 27.85 3.89 21.72
C LEU A 18 27.77 2.43 22.21
N GLN A 19 28.38 1.48 21.51
CA GLN A 19 28.42 0.07 21.93
C GLN A 19 29.15 -0.12 23.27
N THR A 20 30.11 0.75 23.59
CA THR A 20 30.83 0.69 24.87
C THR A 20 29.96 1.20 26.03
N PHE A 21 29.11 2.19 25.77
CA PHE A 21 28.27 2.84 26.79
C PHE A 21 26.84 2.29 26.88
N SER A 22 26.39 1.53 25.88
CA SER A 22 25.03 1.01 25.77
C SER A 22 25.03 -0.46 25.34
N LEU A 23 23.95 -1.19 25.63
CA LEU A 23 23.70 -2.54 25.12
C LEU A 23 23.26 -2.50 23.63
N LEU A 24 23.95 -1.70 22.82
CA LEU A 24 23.69 -1.61 21.39
C LEU A 24 24.19 -2.89 20.73
N ASN A 25 23.26 -3.62 20.10
CA ASN A 25 23.57 -4.75 19.25
C ASN A 25 23.43 -4.31 17.77
N PRO A 26 24.54 -4.04 17.07
CA PRO A 26 24.50 -3.50 15.72
C PRO A 26 24.06 -4.56 14.69
N VAL A 27 23.55 -4.08 13.54
CA VAL A 27 23.12 -4.92 12.41
C VAL A 27 24.25 -5.76 11.78
N ALA A 28 25.49 -5.33 11.97
CA ALA A 28 26.69 -5.97 11.46
C ALA A 28 27.88 -5.56 12.34
N GLU A 29 29.00 -6.25 12.19
CA GLU A 29 30.24 -5.89 12.88
C GLU A 29 30.69 -4.45 12.54
N ILE A 30 31.05 -3.67 13.55
CA ILE A 30 31.38 -2.24 13.43
C ILE A 30 32.81 -2.07 12.89
N ASN A 31 32.91 -2.14 11.56
CA ASN A 31 34.14 -1.93 10.81
C ASN A 31 33.85 -1.23 9.47
N MET A 32 34.92 -0.79 8.78
CA MET A 32 34.79 -0.07 7.51
C MET A 32 34.32 -0.96 6.35
N GLU A 33 34.52 -2.28 6.44
CA GLU A 33 34.10 -3.23 5.40
C GLU A 33 32.58 -3.39 5.38
N ASN A 34 31.95 -3.40 6.56
CA ASN A 34 30.50 -3.51 6.73
C ASN A 34 29.78 -2.15 6.74
N ILE A 35 30.48 -1.05 6.46
CA ILE A 35 29.93 0.30 6.59
C ILE A 35 28.64 0.51 5.80
N HIS A 36 28.55 -0.06 4.61
CA HIS A 36 27.35 0.05 3.78
C HIS A 36 26.14 -0.65 4.41
N LYS A 37 26.32 -1.75 5.14
CA LYS A 37 25.23 -2.44 5.85
C LYS A 37 24.73 -1.59 7.02
N ILE A 38 25.66 -0.98 7.75
CA ILE A 38 25.38 -0.09 8.88
C ILE A 38 24.67 1.18 8.40
N GLU A 39 25.17 1.82 7.35
CA GLU A 39 24.51 3.00 6.76
C GLU A 39 23.11 2.68 6.23
N LYS A 40 22.91 1.47 5.69
CA LYS A 40 21.61 1.00 5.25
C LYS A 40 20.66 0.75 6.42
N SER A 41 21.10 0.39 7.62
CA SER A 41 20.18 0.19 8.75
C SER A 41 19.75 1.49 9.41
N ILE A 42 20.55 2.54 9.33
CA ILE A 42 20.29 3.82 9.99
C ILE A 42 19.13 4.56 9.32
N SER A 43 18.25 5.13 10.15
CA SER A 43 17.23 6.09 9.74
C SER A 43 17.71 7.51 10.03
N VAL A 44 17.57 8.41 9.06
CA VAL A 44 18.02 9.81 9.18
C VAL A 44 16.81 10.72 9.22
N LYS A 45 16.65 11.46 10.32
CA LYS A 45 15.67 12.53 10.45
C LYS A 45 16.38 13.87 10.33
N ALA A 46 15.79 14.81 9.61
CA ALA A 46 16.37 16.14 9.39
C ALA A 46 15.39 17.21 9.87
N TYR A 47 15.89 18.16 10.65
CA TYR A 47 15.13 19.28 11.20
C TYR A 47 15.81 20.57 10.79
N SER A 48 15.08 21.44 10.08
CA SER A 48 15.58 22.77 9.75
C SER A 48 15.01 23.78 10.72
N THR A 49 15.87 24.56 11.35
CA THR A 49 15.52 25.87 11.90
C THR A 49 16.01 26.95 10.93
N GLY A 50 15.54 28.18 11.05
CA GLY A 50 15.85 29.25 10.08
C GLY A 50 17.35 29.51 9.82
N HIS A 51 18.25 29.02 10.68
CA HIS A 51 19.70 29.17 10.55
C HIS A 51 20.49 27.85 10.67
N SER A 52 19.82 26.71 10.91
CA SER A 52 20.53 25.44 11.13
C SER A 52 19.78 24.25 10.55
N LEU A 53 20.53 23.25 10.10
CA LEU A 53 20.00 21.95 9.72
C LEU A 53 20.57 20.92 10.69
N THR A 54 19.70 20.29 11.48
CA THR A 54 20.05 19.28 12.47
C THR A 54 19.65 17.91 11.96
N PHE A 55 20.61 16.99 11.90
CA PHE A 55 20.37 15.59 11.55
C PHE A 55 20.36 14.73 12.81
N ILE A 56 19.34 13.88 12.95
CA ILE A 56 19.24 12.85 13.99
C ILE A 56 19.42 11.50 13.31
N LEU A 57 20.44 10.75 13.75
CA LEU A 57 20.73 9.41 13.27
C LEU A 57 20.13 8.41 14.24
N GLU A 58 19.12 7.67 13.79
CA GLU A 58 18.51 6.60 14.55
C GLU A 58 19.20 5.29 14.18
N ILE A 59 20.02 4.80 15.10
CA ILE A 59 20.77 3.55 14.95
C ILE A 59 19.97 2.46 15.66
N PRO A 60 19.46 1.44 14.93
CA PRO A 60 18.71 0.37 15.55
C PRO A 60 19.62 -0.55 16.36
N SER A 61 19.16 -0.94 17.56
CA SER A 61 19.68 -2.11 18.27
C SER A 61 18.81 -3.30 17.88
N ILE A 62 19.42 -4.39 17.44
CA ILE A 62 18.68 -5.51 16.87
C ILE A 62 18.76 -6.77 17.72
N GLU A 63 17.77 -7.64 17.57
CA GLU A 63 17.79 -9.01 18.06
C GLU A 63 17.85 -9.96 16.85
N TYR A 64 18.83 -10.86 16.86
CA TYR A 64 19.04 -11.78 15.74
C TYR A 64 18.14 -13.00 15.91
N ASN A 65 17.22 -13.18 14.97
CA ASN A 65 16.38 -14.36 14.86
C ASN A 65 16.35 -14.83 13.40
N ILE A 66 16.20 -16.14 13.20
CA ILE A 66 16.09 -16.76 11.88
C ILE A 66 14.61 -17.09 11.66
N TYR A 67 14.06 -16.62 10.55
CA TYR A 67 12.68 -16.86 10.16
C TYR A 67 12.61 -17.26 8.69
N ASP A 68 11.63 -18.10 8.37
CA ASP A 68 11.22 -18.32 6.98
C ASP A 68 10.34 -17.15 6.54
N TYR A 69 10.90 -16.27 5.70
CA TYR A 69 10.17 -15.15 5.14
C TYR A 69 9.43 -15.58 3.87
N ILE A 70 8.10 -15.60 3.95
CA ILE A 70 7.22 -16.00 2.85
C ILE A 70 6.45 -14.77 2.37
N HIS A 71 6.60 -14.44 1.09
CA HIS A 71 5.81 -13.40 0.43
C HIS A 71 4.74 -14.05 -0.45
N ILE A 72 3.47 -13.73 -0.21
CA ILE A 72 2.34 -14.35 -0.90
C ILE A 72 1.80 -13.38 -1.96
N TYR A 73 1.65 -13.88 -3.19
CA TYR A 73 0.99 -13.16 -4.27
C TYR A 73 -0.36 -13.78 -4.59
N SER A 74 -1.42 -12.99 -4.46
CA SER A 74 -2.76 -13.36 -4.92
C SER A 74 -2.85 -13.22 -6.44
N ILE A 75 -3.06 -14.34 -7.12
CA ILE A 75 -3.08 -14.45 -8.59
C ILE A 75 -4.41 -15.08 -9.04
N PRO A 76 -5.07 -14.53 -10.07
CA PRO A 76 -6.34 -15.06 -10.55
C PRO A 76 -6.14 -16.39 -11.29
N ASN A 77 -7.14 -17.26 -11.21
CA ASN A 77 -7.25 -18.45 -12.04
C ASN A 77 -7.86 -18.12 -13.43
N LYS A 78 -8.11 -19.16 -14.24
CA LYS A 78 -8.75 -19.04 -15.57
C LYS A 78 -10.17 -18.47 -15.53
N GLN A 79 -10.84 -18.53 -14.38
CA GLN A 79 -12.18 -17.99 -14.11
C GLN A 79 -12.13 -16.58 -13.50
N ASN A 80 -10.95 -15.93 -13.49
CA ASN A 80 -10.71 -14.63 -12.86
C ASN A 80 -10.98 -14.61 -11.34
N LEU A 81 -10.87 -15.76 -10.67
CA LEU A 81 -11.00 -15.86 -9.21
C LEU A 81 -9.63 -15.94 -8.57
N THR A 82 -9.40 -15.11 -7.56
CA THR A 82 -8.18 -15.12 -6.74
C THR A 82 -8.55 -15.42 -5.29
N ILE A 83 -7.63 -16.07 -4.59
CA ILE A 83 -7.70 -16.23 -3.14
C ILE A 83 -7.12 -14.97 -2.52
N ILE A 84 -7.82 -14.39 -1.55
CA ILE A 84 -7.29 -13.32 -0.72
C ILE A 84 -7.02 -13.90 0.67
N PRO A 85 -5.74 -13.96 1.10
CA PRO A 85 -5.44 -14.26 2.49
C PRO A 85 -5.91 -13.09 3.34
N LEU A 86 -7.02 -13.30 4.04
CA LEU A 86 -7.41 -12.44 5.15
C LEU A 86 -6.74 -13.02 6.38
N GLY A 87 -5.78 -12.28 6.93
CA GLY A 87 -5.24 -12.58 8.24
C GLY A 87 -6.30 -12.35 9.32
N SER A 88 -6.32 -13.18 10.36
CA SER A 88 -7.03 -12.81 11.59
C SER A 88 -6.15 -11.91 12.47
N GLU A 89 -6.79 -11.15 13.37
CA GLU A 89 -6.13 -10.30 14.39
C GLU A 89 -5.28 -11.10 15.40
N GLU A 90 -5.29 -12.43 15.31
CA GLU A 90 -4.58 -13.35 16.18
C GLU A 90 -3.13 -13.63 15.74
N TYR A 91 -2.65 -13.12 14.60
CA TYR A 91 -1.33 -13.48 14.04
C TYR A 91 -0.40 -12.31 13.75
N ALA A 92 0.88 -12.70 13.64
CA ALA A 92 2.00 -11.90 13.20
C ALA A 92 1.99 -11.72 11.68
N TYR A 93 1.38 -10.64 11.18
CA TYR A 93 1.57 -10.23 9.78
C TYR A 93 2.53 -9.05 9.72
N ILE A 94 3.56 -9.19 8.89
CA ILE A 94 4.42 -8.07 8.56
C ILE A 94 3.67 -7.27 7.49
N GLU A 95 2.88 -6.28 7.93
CA GLU A 95 2.17 -5.37 7.01
C GLU A 95 3.14 -4.40 6.32
N GLU A 96 4.20 -3.98 7.02
CA GLU A 96 5.22 -3.09 6.47
C GLU A 96 6.42 -3.86 5.92
N PRO A 97 6.85 -3.61 4.67
CA PRO A 97 7.97 -4.33 4.09
C PRO A 97 9.26 -4.12 4.89
N CYS A 98 9.91 -5.20 5.32
CA CYS A 98 11.19 -5.11 6.00
C CYS A 98 12.26 -4.52 5.10
N LYS A 99 13.16 -3.73 5.71
CA LYS A 99 14.26 -3.07 5.00
C LYS A 99 15.34 -4.09 4.64
N LYS A 100 15.60 -4.29 3.35
CA LYS A 100 16.68 -5.17 2.88
C LYS A 100 18.06 -4.59 3.21
N ILE A 101 18.83 -5.29 4.03
CA ILE A 101 20.20 -4.90 4.42
C ILE A 101 21.22 -5.58 3.50
N SER A 102 21.09 -6.90 3.32
CA SER A 102 21.81 -7.72 2.35
C SER A 102 20.87 -8.70 1.66
N ASP A 103 21.39 -9.59 0.81
CA ASP A 103 20.56 -10.57 0.12
C ASP A 103 19.80 -11.50 1.08
N ASP A 104 20.45 -11.90 2.16
CA ASP A 104 19.88 -12.84 3.13
C ASP A 104 19.48 -12.17 4.47
N THR A 105 19.56 -10.83 4.58
CA THR A 105 19.24 -10.13 5.83
C THR A 105 18.24 -9.00 5.63
N LEU A 106 17.17 -9.06 6.42
CA LEU A 106 16.08 -8.10 6.46
C LEU A 106 16.04 -7.45 7.86
N LEU A 107 15.80 -6.15 7.92
CA LEU A 107 15.60 -5.41 9.16
C LEU A 107 14.12 -5.01 9.27
N CYS A 108 13.45 -5.50 10.31
CA CYS A 108 12.04 -5.25 10.59
C CYS A 108 11.93 -4.47 11.92
N ASN A 109 11.08 -3.43 11.97
CA ASN A 109 10.97 -2.55 13.15
C ASN A 109 10.16 -3.19 14.29
N SER A 110 9.23 -4.08 13.97
CA SER A 110 8.45 -4.85 14.93
C SER A 110 7.92 -6.12 14.28
N LEU A 111 8.23 -7.27 14.86
CA LEU A 111 7.58 -8.54 14.52
C LEU A 111 6.65 -8.86 15.70
N ASP A 112 5.33 -8.73 15.56
CA ASP A 112 4.38 -9.23 16.58
C ASP A 112 4.31 -10.75 16.47
N SER A 113 5.41 -11.47 16.74
CA SER A 113 5.50 -12.92 16.53
C SER A 113 4.64 -13.69 17.54
N ARG A 114 3.38 -13.96 17.18
CA ARG A 114 2.51 -14.91 17.88
C ARG A 114 2.74 -16.33 17.35
N SER A 115 2.74 -17.32 18.25
CA SER A 115 3.01 -18.73 17.91
C SER A 115 1.88 -19.34 17.06
N ILE A 116 2.26 -20.07 16.00
CA ILE A 116 1.39 -20.65 14.95
C ILE A 116 0.93 -22.08 15.33
N GLU A 117 0.52 -22.30 16.57
CA GLU A 117 0.31 -23.67 17.05
C GLU A 117 -1.05 -24.26 16.72
N LYS A 118 -2.11 -23.46 16.51
CA LYS A 118 -3.44 -23.99 16.17
C LYS A 118 -4.28 -22.90 15.51
N THR A 119 -4.75 -23.08 14.27
CA THR A 119 -5.93 -22.35 13.72
C THR A 119 -6.25 -22.65 12.25
N GLU A 120 -7.45 -22.23 11.85
CA GLU A 120 -8.06 -22.26 10.51
C GLU A 120 -7.70 -21.05 9.63
N ASP A 121 -6.66 -20.28 10.00
CA ASP A 121 -6.25 -19.07 9.27
C ASP A 121 -5.87 -19.37 7.82
N CYS A 122 -6.38 -18.54 6.90
CA CYS A 122 -6.18 -18.75 5.47
C CYS A 122 -4.70 -18.76 5.08
N THR A 123 -3.92 -17.78 5.54
CA THR A 123 -2.49 -17.64 5.18
C THR A 123 -1.70 -18.86 5.64
N ILE A 124 -1.90 -19.27 6.89
CA ILE A 124 -1.21 -20.44 7.46
C ILE A 124 -1.62 -21.72 6.76
N SER A 125 -2.91 -21.89 6.47
CA SER A 125 -3.41 -23.05 5.72
C SER A 125 -2.87 -23.08 4.30
N LEU A 126 -2.75 -21.93 3.61
CA LEU A 126 -2.14 -21.85 2.28
C LEU A 126 -0.66 -22.27 2.31
N ILE A 127 0.10 -21.79 3.30
CA ILE A 127 1.52 -22.15 3.48
C ILE A 127 1.66 -23.65 3.79
N LYS A 128 0.81 -24.20 4.68
CA LYS A 128 0.81 -25.62 5.04
C LYS A 128 0.15 -26.52 3.99
N GLN A 129 -0.39 -25.97 2.92
CA GLN A 129 -1.17 -26.67 1.90
C GLN A 129 -2.38 -27.44 2.47
N GLN A 130 -3.05 -26.85 3.47
CA GLN A 130 -4.23 -27.38 4.14
C GLN A 130 -5.48 -26.61 3.75
N LYS A 131 -6.65 -27.14 4.10
CA LYS A 131 -7.91 -26.41 3.95
C LYS A 131 -7.95 -25.27 4.97
N GLY A 132 -8.25 -24.07 4.52
CA GLY A 132 -8.41 -22.89 5.37
C GLY A 132 -9.62 -22.05 4.97
N ASN A 133 -10.05 -21.17 5.86
CA ASN A 133 -11.16 -20.26 5.65
C ASN A 133 -10.68 -19.05 4.84
N CYS A 134 -10.49 -19.27 3.54
CA CYS A 134 -10.00 -18.28 2.59
C CYS A 134 -11.15 -17.66 1.80
N THR A 135 -11.16 -16.35 1.68
CA THR A 135 -12.16 -15.66 0.85
C THR A 135 -11.73 -15.63 -0.61
N LEU A 136 -12.71 -15.86 -1.49
CA LEU A 136 -12.54 -15.75 -2.93
C LEU A 136 -13.02 -14.37 -3.41
N ALA A 137 -12.20 -13.74 -4.23
CA ALA A 137 -12.56 -12.50 -4.92
C ALA A 137 -12.46 -12.70 -6.43
N ARG A 138 -13.35 -12.03 -7.17
CA ARG A 138 -13.24 -11.91 -8.61
C ARG A 138 -12.32 -10.74 -8.94
N MET A 139 -11.30 -11.01 -9.73
CA MET A 139 -10.30 -10.03 -10.09
C MET A 139 -10.42 -9.69 -11.57
N ASN A 140 -10.86 -8.47 -11.84
CA ASN A 140 -11.06 -8.00 -13.21
C ASN A 140 -9.84 -7.19 -13.66
N LEU A 141 -9.11 -7.75 -14.61
CA LEU A 141 -7.99 -7.12 -15.31
C LEU A 141 -8.49 -6.61 -16.66
N LYS A 142 -8.56 -5.29 -16.88
CA LYS A 142 -8.82 -4.74 -18.23
C LYS A 142 -7.60 -4.87 -19.15
N GLN A 143 -6.40 -4.74 -18.57
CA GLN A 143 -5.13 -4.82 -19.27
C GLN A 143 -4.21 -5.80 -18.57
N GLY A 144 -3.24 -6.34 -19.31
CA GLY A 144 -2.20 -7.15 -18.69
C GLY A 144 -1.41 -6.33 -17.65
N LYS A 145 -0.73 -7.03 -16.75
CA LYS A 145 0.08 -6.44 -15.69
C LYS A 145 1.44 -7.11 -15.59
N LEU A 146 2.45 -6.28 -15.34
CA LEU A 146 3.83 -6.70 -15.13
C LEU A 146 4.23 -6.29 -13.72
N GLN A 147 4.45 -7.26 -12.84
CA GLN A 147 4.91 -7.03 -11.47
C GLN A 147 6.35 -7.54 -11.34
N LYS A 148 7.25 -6.67 -10.86
CA LYS A 148 8.61 -7.10 -10.52
C LYS A 148 8.58 -7.83 -9.17
N ILE A 149 9.03 -9.08 -9.14
CA ILE A 149 9.07 -9.91 -7.92
C ILE A 149 10.46 -9.87 -7.29
N ARG A 150 11.50 -9.97 -8.14
CA ARG A 150 12.92 -9.79 -7.77
C ARG A 150 13.64 -9.03 -8.87
N GLU A 151 14.93 -8.75 -8.70
CA GLU A 151 15.71 -7.97 -9.67
C GLU A 151 15.59 -8.48 -11.11
N ASN A 152 15.62 -9.80 -11.27
CA ASN A 152 15.61 -10.49 -12.55
C ASN A 152 14.32 -11.29 -12.82
N MET A 153 13.32 -11.20 -11.93
CA MET A 153 12.12 -12.03 -11.98
C MET A 153 10.86 -11.18 -12.02
N TRP A 154 10.00 -11.49 -12.98
CA TRP A 154 8.79 -10.75 -13.28
C TRP A 154 7.61 -11.69 -13.33
N LEU A 155 6.52 -11.31 -12.66
CA LEU A 155 5.22 -11.93 -12.81
C LEU A 155 4.44 -11.18 -13.88
N ILE A 156 4.03 -11.91 -14.91
CA ILE A 156 3.30 -11.39 -16.06
C ILE A 156 1.89 -11.94 -15.99
N LEU A 157 0.89 -11.06 -15.90
CA LEU A 157 -0.53 -11.39 -15.96
C LEU A 157 -1.06 -10.85 -17.29
N LEU A 158 -1.57 -11.73 -18.15
CA LEU A 158 -2.11 -11.36 -19.45
C LEU A 158 -3.62 -11.58 -19.50
N THR A 159 -4.34 -10.63 -20.07
CA THR A 159 -5.79 -10.75 -20.34
C THR A 159 -6.09 -11.42 -21.68
N LYS A 160 -5.10 -11.41 -22.58
CA LYS A 160 -5.14 -12.02 -23.90
C LYS A 160 -3.74 -12.51 -24.28
N PRO A 161 -3.63 -13.50 -25.18
CA PRO A 161 -2.32 -13.98 -25.61
C PRO A 161 -1.49 -12.87 -26.27
N GLU A 162 -0.23 -12.75 -25.84
CA GLU A 162 0.75 -11.77 -26.33
C GLU A 162 2.03 -12.49 -26.81
N ILE A 163 2.78 -11.84 -27.69
CA ILE A 163 4.07 -12.36 -28.16
C ILE A 163 5.18 -11.65 -27.39
N ALA A 164 5.93 -12.40 -26.60
CA ALA A 164 7.16 -11.95 -25.99
C ALA A 164 8.32 -12.09 -26.99
N LYS A 165 9.08 -11.01 -27.19
CA LYS A 165 10.34 -11.03 -27.94
C LYS A 165 11.49 -10.97 -26.96
N THR A 166 12.24 -12.06 -26.85
CA THR A 166 13.46 -12.14 -26.04
C THR A 166 14.66 -11.93 -26.94
N GLN A 167 15.54 -10.99 -26.61
CA GLN A 167 16.78 -10.73 -27.33
C GLN A 167 17.96 -10.86 -26.37
N CYS A 168 18.86 -11.80 -26.65
CA CYS A 168 20.04 -12.10 -25.86
C CYS A 168 21.28 -12.02 -26.76
N GLY A 169 22.05 -10.94 -26.65
CA GLY A 169 23.12 -10.65 -27.62
C GLY A 169 22.60 -10.62 -29.06
N SER A 170 23.07 -11.56 -29.89
CA SER A 170 22.64 -11.71 -31.29
C SER A 170 21.43 -12.63 -31.50
N LYS A 171 21.03 -13.40 -30.48
CA LYS A 171 19.91 -14.34 -30.58
C LYS A 171 18.60 -13.63 -30.26
N THR A 172 17.59 -13.83 -31.10
CA THR A 172 16.23 -13.36 -30.87
C THR A 172 15.28 -14.54 -30.89
N GLU A 173 14.46 -14.66 -29.86
CA GLU A 173 13.44 -15.68 -29.71
C GLU A 173 12.06 -15.01 -29.56
N TYR A 174 11.04 -15.60 -30.18
CA TYR A 174 9.66 -15.17 -30.06
C TYR A 174 8.87 -16.28 -29.39
N ARG A 175 8.24 -15.96 -28.26
CA ARG A 175 7.42 -16.91 -27.52
C ARG A 175 6.02 -16.34 -27.34
N ARG A 176 5.01 -17.13 -27.69
CA ARG A 176 3.62 -16.80 -27.37
C ARG A 176 3.37 -17.13 -25.90
N ILE A 177 2.83 -16.17 -25.16
CA ILE A 177 2.43 -16.31 -23.77
C ILE A 177 0.92 -16.09 -23.72
N ASP A 178 0.18 -17.06 -23.20
CA ASP A 178 -1.28 -17.08 -23.27
C ASP A 178 -1.98 -16.98 -21.91
N ASN A 179 -1.24 -16.86 -20.81
CA ASN A 179 -1.75 -16.81 -19.45
C ASN A 179 -0.78 -16.08 -18.51
N ILE A 180 -0.97 -16.29 -17.21
CA ILE A 180 -0.07 -15.84 -16.16
C ILE A 180 1.20 -16.67 -16.20
N CYS A 181 2.35 -16.00 -16.18
CA CYS A 181 3.63 -16.68 -16.14
C CYS A 181 4.64 -15.92 -15.32
N LEU A 182 5.58 -16.68 -14.77
CA LEU A 182 6.77 -16.15 -14.14
C LEU A 182 7.92 -16.17 -15.15
N VAL A 183 8.57 -15.03 -15.32
CA VAL A 183 9.65 -14.86 -16.29
C VAL A 183 10.91 -14.43 -15.57
N THR A 184 11.99 -15.16 -15.82
CA THR A 184 13.33 -14.85 -15.32
C THR A 184 14.19 -14.35 -16.48
N ILE A 185 14.87 -13.22 -16.29
CA ILE A 185 15.70 -12.55 -17.29
C ILE A 185 17.17 -12.73 -16.88
N THR A 186 18.04 -13.09 -17.80
CA THR A 186 19.50 -13.13 -17.58
C THR A 186 20.15 -11.81 -17.99
N GLU A 187 21.35 -11.47 -17.49
CA GLU A 187 21.99 -10.15 -17.66
C GLU A 187 22.09 -9.63 -19.09
N ASP A 188 22.28 -10.53 -20.06
CA ASP A 188 22.48 -10.16 -21.46
C ASP A 188 21.18 -10.17 -22.28
N CYS A 189 20.05 -10.41 -21.61
CA CYS A 189 18.75 -10.54 -22.24
C CYS A 189 17.85 -9.35 -21.95
N GLN A 190 17.08 -8.99 -22.97
CA GLN A 190 15.94 -8.08 -22.85
C GLN A 190 14.69 -8.76 -23.37
N ILE A 191 13.56 -8.56 -22.68
CA ILE A 191 12.26 -9.12 -23.09
C ILE A 191 11.34 -7.96 -23.41
N ASN A 192 10.81 -7.92 -24.62
CA ASN A 192 9.77 -6.98 -25.02
C ASN A 192 8.41 -7.69 -24.99
N ILE A 193 7.51 -7.19 -24.14
CA ILE A 193 6.15 -7.72 -23.95
C ILE A 193 5.24 -6.57 -23.51
N MET A 194 4.00 -6.55 -24.01
CA MET A 194 3.01 -5.50 -23.69
C MET A 194 3.52 -4.06 -23.93
N ASN A 195 4.28 -3.85 -25.01
CA ASN A 195 4.95 -2.58 -25.33
C ASN A 195 5.93 -2.08 -24.24
N ARG A 196 6.41 -2.97 -23.36
CA ARG A 196 7.43 -2.67 -22.35
C ARG A 196 8.66 -3.53 -22.58
N THR A 197 9.82 -2.96 -22.26
CA THR A 197 11.10 -3.69 -22.29
C THR A 197 11.54 -3.99 -20.87
N LEU A 198 11.67 -5.27 -20.56
CA LEU A 198 12.20 -5.77 -19.31
C LEU A 198 13.68 -6.07 -19.48
N ARG A 199 14.51 -5.55 -18.57
CA ARG A 199 15.96 -5.78 -18.55
C ARG A 199 16.42 -5.92 -17.10
N THR A 200 17.41 -6.78 -16.87
CA THR A 200 18.09 -6.89 -15.57
C THR A 200 19.51 -6.35 -15.66
N HIS A 201 20.04 -5.96 -14.50
CA HIS A 201 21.42 -5.51 -14.32
C HIS A 201 22.20 -6.42 -13.35
N SER A 202 21.64 -7.56 -12.94
CA SER A 202 22.26 -8.47 -11.97
C SER A 202 22.43 -9.91 -12.48
N SER A 203 23.62 -10.47 -12.19
CA SER A 203 24.22 -11.66 -12.80
C SER A 203 23.65 -12.97 -12.31
N THR A 204 23.18 -12.98 -11.08
CA THR A 204 22.92 -14.21 -10.37
C THR A 204 22.04 -13.93 -9.18
N ILE A 205 20.84 -14.50 -9.18
CA ILE A 205 20.05 -14.71 -7.97
C ILE A 205 19.63 -16.17 -7.99
N THR A 206 20.00 -16.91 -6.95
CA THR A 206 19.46 -18.24 -6.65
C THR A 206 17.99 -18.09 -6.31
N VAL A 207 17.13 -18.70 -7.14
CA VAL A 207 15.71 -18.79 -6.85
C VAL A 207 15.52 -19.93 -5.86
N ASN A 208 15.35 -19.56 -4.59
CA ASN A 208 14.81 -20.47 -3.60
C ASN A 208 13.32 -20.64 -3.91
N GLU A 209 13.04 -21.64 -4.74
CA GLU A 209 11.76 -22.35 -4.93
C GLU A 209 10.48 -21.50 -5.08
N VAL A 210 9.84 -21.60 -6.24
CA VAL A 210 8.47 -21.10 -6.44
C VAL A 210 7.52 -22.23 -6.05
N ILE A 211 6.89 -22.11 -4.89
CA ILE A 211 5.93 -23.12 -4.43
C ILE A 211 4.55 -22.77 -5.02
N PRO A 212 4.02 -23.55 -5.97
CA PRO A 212 2.65 -23.35 -6.43
C PRO A 212 1.69 -23.65 -5.29
N LEU A 213 0.69 -22.80 -5.11
CA LEU A 213 -0.39 -23.04 -4.14
C LEU A 213 -1.24 -24.25 -4.59
N PRO A 214 -1.83 -25.01 -3.64
CA PRO A 214 -2.62 -26.20 -3.93
C PRO A 214 -3.84 -25.89 -4.79
N ASP A 215 -4.28 -26.88 -5.58
CA ASP A 215 -5.46 -26.78 -6.42
C ASP A 215 -6.69 -26.34 -5.60
N GLN A 216 -7.44 -25.37 -6.14
CA GLN A 216 -8.60 -24.72 -5.51
C GLN A 216 -9.72 -25.69 -5.09
N ASN A 217 -9.66 -26.95 -5.50
CA ASN A 217 -10.59 -28.02 -5.12
C ASN A 217 -10.64 -28.28 -3.60
N HIS A 218 -9.69 -27.75 -2.84
CA HIS A 218 -9.61 -27.91 -1.39
C HIS A 218 -10.24 -26.76 -0.58
N ILE A 219 -10.63 -25.65 -1.21
CA ILE A 219 -11.21 -24.49 -0.53
C ILE A 219 -12.73 -24.62 -0.55
N GLN A 220 -13.38 -24.47 0.60
CA GLN A 220 -14.84 -24.45 0.65
C GLN A 220 -15.32 -23.23 -0.17
N GLN A 221 -16.16 -23.51 -1.15
CA GLN A 221 -16.61 -22.54 -2.13
C GLN A 221 -17.62 -21.60 -1.48
N GLU A 222 -17.14 -20.58 -0.77
CA GLU A 222 -17.97 -19.44 -0.37
C GLU A 222 -18.36 -18.61 -1.60
N GLU A 223 -19.52 -17.96 -1.54
CA GLU A 223 -19.97 -17.05 -2.60
C GLU A 223 -18.94 -15.94 -2.82
N VAL A 224 -18.76 -15.51 -4.07
CA VAL A 224 -17.82 -14.44 -4.41
C VAL A 224 -18.29 -13.15 -3.74
N GLN A 225 -17.59 -12.73 -2.68
CA GLN A 225 -17.99 -11.57 -1.89
C GLN A 225 -17.52 -10.24 -2.49
N TYR A 226 -16.45 -10.24 -3.31
CA TYR A 226 -15.79 -9.01 -3.75
C TYR A 226 -15.40 -9.02 -5.22
N GLU A 227 -15.50 -7.85 -5.86
CA GLU A 227 -14.97 -7.55 -7.18
C GLU A 227 -13.81 -6.55 -7.06
N LEU A 228 -12.62 -6.95 -7.53
CA LEU A 228 -11.40 -6.14 -7.48
C LEU A 228 -11.01 -5.66 -8.87
N HIS A 229 -10.81 -4.35 -8.99
CA HIS A 229 -10.26 -3.69 -10.18
C HIS A 229 -8.77 -3.40 -9.97
N LEU A 230 -7.91 -4.07 -10.74
CA LEU A 230 -6.47 -4.15 -10.47
C LEU A 230 -5.62 -3.10 -11.18
N GLU A 231 -6.24 -2.18 -11.94
CA GLU A 231 -5.54 -1.28 -12.85
C GLU A 231 -4.48 -0.41 -12.15
N ASP A 232 -4.71 -0.02 -10.90
CA ASP A 232 -3.87 0.97 -10.19
C ASP A 232 -3.23 0.45 -8.90
N ILE A 233 -3.42 -0.83 -8.54
CA ILE A 233 -3.10 -1.33 -7.19
C ILE A 233 -1.99 -2.37 -7.29
N SER A 234 -0.85 -2.23 -6.60
CA SER A 234 0.16 -3.30 -6.54
C SER A 234 -0.45 -4.62 -6.06
N LEU A 235 0.02 -5.76 -6.57
CA LEU A 235 -0.42 -7.08 -6.06
C LEU A 235 -0.11 -7.24 -4.56
N ASP A 236 0.90 -6.54 -4.07
CA ASP A 236 1.29 -6.50 -2.66
C ASP A 236 0.25 -5.79 -1.77
N ASN A 237 -0.57 -4.90 -2.35
CA ASN A 237 -1.48 -4.05 -1.58
C ASN A 237 -2.94 -4.53 -1.65
N ILE A 238 -3.20 -5.73 -2.20
CA ILE A 238 -4.56 -6.28 -2.32
C ILE A 238 -5.20 -6.44 -0.94
N HIS A 239 -4.41 -6.81 0.08
CA HIS A 239 -4.90 -6.96 1.46
C HIS A 239 -5.37 -5.61 2.05
N GLU A 240 -4.65 -4.51 1.78
CA GLU A 240 -5.00 -3.17 2.27
C GLU A 240 -6.36 -2.69 1.74
N LEU A 241 -6.68 -3.02 0.49
CA LEU A 241 -8.01 -2.74 -0.08
C LEU A 241 -9.10 -3.49 0.65
N MET A 242 -8.85 -4.73 1.07
CA MET A 242 -9.87 -5.50 1.72
C MET A 242 -10.21 -4.98 3.10
N ASN A 243 -9.22 -4.52 3.86
CA ASN A 243 -9.50 -3.87 5.15
C ASN A 243 -10.35 -2.62 4.94
N LYS A 244 -10.04 -1.80 3.92
CA LYS A 244 -10.88 -0.64 3.55
C LYS A 244 -12.30 -1.04 3.11
N ILE A 245 -12.47 -2.13 2.39
CA ILE A 245 -13.79 -2.59 1.93
C ILE A 245 -14.61 -3.13 3.11
N LYS A 246 -14.00 -3.87 4.03
CA LYS A 246 -14.66 -4.34 5.26
C LYS A 246 -15.12 -3.16 6.13
N ASP A 247 -14.26 -2.16 6.31
CA ASP A 247 -14.60 -0.95 7.07
C ASP A 247 -15.81 -0.21 6.45
N VAL A 248 -15.93 -0.23 5.12
CA VAL A 248 -17.06 0.39 4.41
C VAL A 248 -18.34 -0.45 4.53
N GLN A 249 -18.22 -1.78 4.48
CA GLN A 249 -19.37 -2.68 4.49
C GLN A 249 -20.00 -2.81 5.89
N GLU A 250 -19.22 -2.71 6.96
CA GLU A 250 -19.76 -2.63 8.34
C GLU A 250 -20.57 -1.34 8.59
N ILE A 251 -20.32 -0.27 7.82
CA ILE A 251 -21.05 0.99 7.94
C ILE A 251 -22.41 0.95 7.20
N ASP A 252 -22.57 0.09 6.19
CA ASP A 252 -23.70 0.21 5.24
C ASP A 252 -24.95 -0.63 5.59
N ASP A 253 -24.82 -1.74 6.33
CA ASP A 253 -25.94 -2.66 6.52
C ASP A 253 -26.89 -2.32 7.69
N SER A 254 -26.58 -1.33 8.53
CA SER A 254 -27.43 -1.02 9.70
C SER A 254 -27.81 0.45 9.91
N TYR A 255 -27.22 1.42 9.20
CA TYR A 255 -27.42 2.83 9.53
C TYR A 255 -28.24 3.66 8.54
N TRP A 256 -28.36 3.28 7.26
CA TRP A 256 -29.05 4.14 6.29
C TRP A 256 -30.57 4.02 6.26
N LEU A 257 -31.16 2.94 6.79
CA LEU A 257 -32.61 2.80 6.85
C LEU A 257 -33.27 3.55 8.03
N ASP A 258 -32.50 3.92 9.06
CA ASP A 258 -33.02 4.57 10.28
C ASP A 258 -32.72 6.08 10.39
N ILE A 259 -32.01 6.67 9.42
CA ILE A 259 -31.81 8.13 9.33
C ILE A 259 -32.77 8.75 8.30
N MET A 260 -34.01 8.29 8.25
CA MET A 260 -35.10 9.24 8.02
C MET A 260 -35.42 9.86 9.38
N ALA A 261 -34.63 10.87 9.75
CA ALA A 261 -34.83 11.62 10.98
C ALA A 261 -36.29 12.08 11.06
N ILE A 262 -37.08 11.44 11.91
CA ILE A 262 -38.42 11.92 12.26
C ILE A 262 -38.18 13.31 12.85
N PRO A 263 -38.64 14.39 12.19
CA PRO A 263 -38.38 15.73 12.67
C PRO A 263 -38.95 15.83 14.08
N SER A 264 -38.09 16.17 15.05
CA SER A 264 -38.52 16.34 16.42
C SER A 264 -39.65 17.38 16.47
N TRP A 265 -40.65 17.17 17.32
CA TRP A 265 -41.77 18.12 17.49
C TRP A 265 -41.40 19.62 17.49
N PRO A 266 -40.27 20.08 18.08
CA PRO A 266 -39.87 21.49 17.97
C PRO A 266 -39.51 21.92 16.54
N THR A 267 -38.92 21.05 15.71
CA THR A 267 -38.61 21.38 14.30
C THR A 267 -39.87 21.51 13.46
N LEU A 268 -40.89 20.68 13.68
CA LEU A 268 -42.21 20.86 13.05
C LEU A 268 -42.87 22.18 13.44
N LEU A 269 -42.80 22.56 14.71
CA LEU A 269 -43.27 23.86 15.20
C LEU A 269 -42.53 25.03 14.53
N LEU A 270 -41.21 24.92 14.38
CA LEU A 270 -40.39 25.92 13.69
C LEU A 270 -40.84 26.10 12.24
N TYR A 271 -41.10 25.01 11.51
CA TYR A 271 -41.58 25.08 10.13
C TYR A 271 -42.95 25.75 10.01
N ILE A 272 -43.86 25.50 10.96
CA ILE A 272 -45.16 26.17 11.00
C ILE A 272 -45.00 27.67 11.27
N ILE A 273 -44.10 28.07 12.18
CA ILE A 273 -43.81 29.48 12.46
C ILE A 273 -43.22 30.18 11.23
N ILE A 274 -42.24 29.56 10.56
CA ILE A 274 -41.64 30.11 9.35
C ILE A 274 -42.70 30.24 8.23
N GLY A 275 -43.54 29.22 8.04
CA GLY A 275 -44.63 29.23 7.07
C GLY A 275 -45.64 30.35 7.33
N THR A 276 -46.07 30.52 8.58
CA THR A 276 -47.01 31.58 8.97
C THR A 276 -46.40 32.97 8.82
N LEU A 277 -45.12 33.16 9.15
CA LEU A 277 -44.39 34.41 8.91
C LEU A 277 -44.25 34.72 7.41
N ALA A 278 -43.97 33.72 6.57
CA ALA A 278 -43.88 33.89 5.13
C ALA A 278 -45.23 34.31 4.53
N VAL A 279 -46.32 33.65 4.93
CA VAL A 279 -47.69 34.00 4.50
C VAL A 279 -48.07 35.40 4.99
N TRP A 280 -47.75 35.75 6.23
CA TRP A 280 -48.01 37.09 6.76
C TRP A 280 -47.22 38.17 6.03
N LYS A 281 -45.94 37.91 5.70
CA LYS A 281 -45.10 38.85 4.95
C LYS A 281 -45.61 39.04 3.52
N LEU A 282 -46.04 37.97 2.86
CA LEU A 282 -46.69 38.04 1.54
C LEU A 282 -48.02 38.81 1.58
N TYR A 283 -48.82 38.59 2.63
CA TYR A 283 -50.07 39.31 2.83
C TYR A 283 -49.83 40.82 3.08
N LYS A 284 -48.80 41.17 3.87
CA LYS A 284 -48.39 42.55 4.13
C LYS A 284 -47.81 43.23 2.88
N CYS A 285 -47.02 42.51 2.07
CA CYS A 285 -46.52 43.02 0.79
C CYS A 285 -47.65 43.28 -0.22
N ARG A 286 -48.73 42.49 -0.19
CA ARG A 286 -49.93 42.75 -1.01
C ARG A 286 -50.77 43.94 -0.53
N LYS A 287 -50.65 44.34 0.74
CA LYS A 287 -51.40 45.46 1.33
C LYS A 287 -50.63 46.79 1.37
N GLN A 288 -49.36 46.83 0.97
CA GLN A 288 -48.68 48.12 0.79
C GLN A 288 -49.16 48.78 -0.51
N PRO A 289 -49.77 49.99 -0.45
CA PRO A 289 -50.06 50.77 -1.64
C PRO A 289 -48.75 51.06 -2.38
N LYS A 290 -48.81 50.98 -3.71
CA LYS A 290 -47.73 51.37 -4.62
C LYS A 290 -47.46 52.86 -4.46
N ASP A 291 -46.57 53.23 -3.56
CA ASP A 291 -45.88 54.51 -3.65
C ASP A 291 -44.57 54.31 -4.39
N ILE A 292 -44.54 54.97 -5.54
CA ILE A 292 -43.44 55.06 -6.49
C ILE A 292 -42.45 56.07 -5.92
N SER A 293 -41.20 55.66 -5.68
CA SER A 293 -40.07 56.58 -5.88
C SER A 293 -38.77 55.84 -6.14
N ARG A 294 -38.03 56.40 -7.11
CA ARG A 294 -36.65 56.11 -7.51
C ARG A 294 -35.68 56.43 -6.36
N GLU A 295 -34.56 55.73 -6.30
CA GLU A 295 -33.19 56.26 -6.51
C GLU A 295 -32.13 55.24 -6.05
N ASP A 296 -31.16 55.03 -6.93
CA ASP A 296 -29.72 54.78 -6.77
C ASP A 296 -29.15 53.74 -5.78
N ALA A 297 -28.21 52.96 -6.33
CA ALA A 297 -27.18 52.15 -5.66
C ALA A 297 -26.31 53.00 -4.69
N PRO A 298 -25.42 52.48 -3.79
CA PRO A 298 -24.65 51.23 -3.90
C PRO A 298 -24.24 50.50 -2.59
N GLY A 299 -23.55 49.36 -2.74
CA GLY A 299 -22.38 49.07 -1.89
C GLY A 299 -22.41 47.84 -0.97
N SER A 300 -21.19 47.30 -0.79
CA SER A 300 -20.73 46.41 0.29
C SER A 300 -20.75 44.90 0.03
N CYS A 301 -19.54 44.33 -0.16
CA CYS A 301 -18.92 43.34 0.75
C CYS A 301 -17.58 42.87 0.13
N LYS A 302 -16.41 43.11 0.75
CA LYS A 302 -15.76 42.28 1.80
C LYS A 302 -15.60 40.80 1.43
N THR A 303 -14.36 40.39 1.12
CA THR A 303 -13.76 39.06 1.42
C THR A 303 -12.23 39.22 1.39
N SER A 304 -11.54 39.21 2.53
CA SER A 304 -10.84 38.08 3.17
C SER A 304 -9.89 37.31 2.23
N PHE A 305 -8.58 37.54 2.37
CA PHE A 305 -7.55 36.70 1.74
C PHE A 305 -6.94 35.72 2.73
N HIS A 306 -6.89 34.46 2.30
CA HIS A 306 -6.34 33.29 2.98
C HIS A 306 -4.81 33.21 2.88
N LEU A 307 -4.17 32.72 3.95
CA LEU A 307 -2.79 32.19 3.92
C LEU A 307 -2.77 30.82 3.24
N LYS A 308 -1.71 30.55 2.46
CA LYS A 308 -1.50 29.31 1.71
C LYS A 308 -0.15 28.70 2.12
N GLU A 309 -0.14 27.47 2.60
CA GLU A 309 1.08 26.67 2.79
C GLU A 309 1.65 26.27 1.42
N GLY A 310 2.96 26.44 1.27
CA GLY A 310 3.73 25.98 0.11
C GLY A 310 4.63 24.82 0.51
N GLY A 311 4.34 23.63 0.00
CA GLY A 311 5.26 22.50 -0.04
C GLY A 311 6.17 22.62 -1.27
N VAL A 312 7.47 22.43 -1.06
CA VAL A 312 8.47 22.36 -2.13
C VAL A 312 8.59 20.91 -2.59
N SER A 313 8.20 20.64 -3.83
CA SER A 313 8.66 19.45 -4.56
C SER A 313 10.00 19.78 -5.21
N VAL A 314 10.96 18.87 -5.06
CA VAL A 314 12.29 18.94 -5.71
C VAL A 314 12.31 17.89 -6.84
N PRO A 315 12.91 18.21 -8.00
CA PRO A 315 12.96 17.36 -9.20
C PRO A 315 13.73 16.05 -9.05
#